data_AF-A0A6P2TJS3-F1
#
_entry.id   AF-A0A6P2TJS3-F1
#
_cell.length_a   1.000
_cell.length_b   1.000
_cell.length_c   1.000
_cell.angle_alpha   90.00
_cell.angle_beta   90.00
_cell.angle_gamma   90.00
#
_symmetry.space_group_name_H-M   'P 1'
#
loop_
_entity.id
_entity.type
_entity.pdbx_description
1 polymer ?
#
loop_
_entity_poly.entity_id
_entity_poly.type
_entity_poly.pdbx_seq_one_letter_code
_entity_poly.pdbx_strand_id
1 'polypeptide(L)'
;MKMLRLWSSATILGALPLVSHAHAMIDSLAGETPAAFVKVGEHMRAPPPDPAGTATAQPTGAALQAQVHDRLKRRFDAAADPSTHLLSAERATAVGWGYVVDHFKEIDPSGKGSISYDDFERFLRAKKGPAFNQS
;
A
#
# COMPACT_ATOMS: atom_id res chain seq x y z
N MET A 1 -40.41 -14.06 21.97
CA MET A 1 -40.64 -15.50 21.69
C MET A 1 -39.67 -15.95 20.61
N LYS A 2 -39.11 -17.17 20.78
CA LYS A 2 -38.28 -18.00 19.87
C LYS A 2 -38.25 -17.54 18.39
N MET A 3 -37.11 -17.56 17.69
CA MET A 3 -36.53 -18.81 17.18
C MET A 3 -34.99 -18.79 17.11
N LEU A 4 -34.43 -19.88 17.63
CA LEU A 4 -33.05 -20.35 17.53
C LEU A 4 -32.91 -21.18 16.24
N ARG A 5 -31.85 -21.03 15.45
CA ARG A 5 -31.37 -22.09 14.54
C ARG A 5 -29.84 -22.11 14.51
N LEU A 6 -29.30 -23.09 15.26
CA LEU A 6 -27.99 -23.71 15.07
C LEU A 6 -27.94 -24.50 13.75
N TRP A 7 -26.78 -24.55 13.12
CA TRP A 7 -26.17 -25.74 12.50
C TRP A 7 -24.68 -25.38 12.23
N SER A 8 -23.67 -25.90 12.96
CA SER A 8 -22.83 -27.13 12.73
C SER A 8 -22.46 -27.35 11.25
N SER A 9 -21.25 -27.73 10.81
CA SER A 9 -20.17 -28.58 11.35
C SER A 9 -18.89 -28.31 10.51
N ALA A 10 -17.69 -28.24 11.09
CA ALA A 10 -16.68 -29.31 11.22
C ALA A 10 -16.03 -29.83 9.91
N THR A 11 -14.75 -29.46 9.76
CA THR A 11 -13.56 -30.29 9.44
C THR A 11 -13.52 -31.11 8.14
N ILE A 12 -12.48 -30.87 7.31
CA ILE A 12 -11.79 -31.94 6.57
C ILE A 12 -10.29 -31.88 6.88
N LEU A 13 -9.87 -32.94 7.55
CA LEU A 13 -8.51 -33.37 7.86
C LEU A 13 -8.03 -34.23 6.68
N GLY A 14 -6.86 -33.92 6.12
CA GLY A 14 -6.23 -34.70 5.06
C GLY A 14 -4.73 -34.84 5.30
N ALA A 15 -4.35 -35.80 6.13
CA ALA A 15 -3.01 -36.33 6.27
C ALA A 15 -3.05 -37.81 5.84
N LEU A 16 -1.96 -38.34 5.25
CA LEU A 16 -1.46 -39.75 5.29
C LEU A 16 -0.34 -39.94 4.22
N PRO A 17 0.56 -40.96 4.33
CA PRO A 17 2.01 -40.72 4.42
C PRO A 17 2.93 -41.62 3.53
N LEU A 18 4.25 -41.37 3.63
CA LEU A 18 5.42 -42.29 3.66
C LEU A 18 5.78 -43.20 2.45
N VAL A 19 7.03 -43.12 1.95
CA VAL A 19 8.12 -44.14 2.08
C VAL A 19 9.41 -43.60 1.39
N SER A 20 10.43 -43.16 2.14
CA SER A 20 11.66 -43.87 2.54
C SER A 20 12.56 -44.33 1.38
N HIS A 21 13.77 -43.75 1.24
CA HIS A 21 14.97 -44.44 0.72
C HIS A 21 16.27 -43.76 1.21
N ALA A 22 17.08 -44.58 1.90
CA ALA A 22 18.54 -44.54 2.07
C ALA A 22 19.20 -43.40 2.89
N HIS A 23 19.63 -43.80 4.11
CA HIS A 23 20.69 -43.18 4.88
C HIS A 23 22.04 -43.32 4.14
N ALA A 24 22.65 -42.20 3.78
CA ALA A 24 24.09 -42.13 3.57
C ALA A 24 24.72 -41.39 4.75
N MET A 25 25.43 -42.18 5.54
CA MET A 25 26.44 -41.86 6.57
C MET A 25 26.89 -40.39 6.62
N ILE A 26 26.69 -39.78 7.79
CA ILE A 26 27.34 -38.53 8.20
C ILE A 26 28.78 -38.90 8.56
N ASP A 27 29.73 -38.53 7.71
CA ASP A 27 31.14 -38.43 8.11
C ASP A 27 31.42 -37.01 8.61
N SER A 28 32.04 -36.99 9.77
CA SER A 28 32.17 -35.88 10.68
C SER A 28 33.37 -35.04 10.31
N LEU A 29 33.18 -33.75 9.99
CA LEU A 29 34.24 -32.76 10.16
C LEU A 29 33.64 -31.45 10.68
N ALA A 30 33.88 -31.24 11.97
CA ALA A 30 33.82 -29.93 12.58
C ALA A 30 34.63 -28.93 11.73
N GLY A 31 33.94 -27.90 11.28
CA GLY A 31 34.51 -26.75 10.62
C GLY A 31 33.51 -25.63 10.76
N GLU A 32 33.60 -24.89 11.86
CA GLU A 32 33.01 -23.56 11.97
C GLU A 32 33.49 -22.73 10.79
N THR A 33 32.67 -22.62 9.75
CA THR A 33 32.81 -21.57 8.74
C THR A 33 31.85 -20.46 9.12
N PRO A 34 32.34 -19.26 9.49
CA PRO A 34 31.47 -18.11 9.70
C PRO A 34 30.66 -17.88 8.43
N ALA A 35 29.36 -17.63 8.59
CA ALA A 35 28.46 -17.32 7.49
C ALA A 35 29.01 -16.14 6.70
N ALA A 36 29.71 -16.43 5.61
CA ALA A 36 30.14 -15.44 4.65
C ALA A 36 28.90 -14.98 3.90
N PHE A 37 28.44 -13.77 4.19
CA PHE A 37 27.45 -13.10 3.36
C PHE A 37 28.03 -12.95 1.94
N VAL A 38 27.44 -13.63 0.97
CA VAL A 38 27.83 -13.50 -0.45
C VAL A 38 27.42 -12.11 -0.93
N LYS A 39 28.40 -11.28 -1.30
CA LYS A 39 28.21 -9.97 -1.93
C LYS A 39 27.80 -10.17 -3.40
N VAL A 40 26.50 -10.24 -3.68
CA VAL A 40 25.91 -10.39 -5.04
C VAL A 40 25.99 -9.08 -5.87
N GLY A 41 27.07 -8.31 -5.73
CA GLY A 41 27.25 -7.01 -6.40
C GLY A 41 28.32 -6.99 -7.50
N GLU A 42 29.31 -7.88 -7.41
CA GLU A 42 30.55 -7.78 -8.20
C GLU A 42 30.42 -8.33 -9.63
N HIS A 43 29.34 -9.07 -9.94
CA HIS A 43 29.13 -9.72 -11.25
C HIS A 43 27.99 -9.11 -12.09
N MET A 44 27.34 -8.03 -11.64
CA MET A 44 26.35 -7.35 -12.47
C MET A 44 27.07 -6.36 -13.38
N ARG A 45 27.16 -6.68 -14.68
CA ARG A 45 27.52 -5.70 -15.71
C ARG A 45 26.52 -4.55 -15.62
N ALA A 46 27.01 -3.31 -15.63
CA ALA A 46 26.15 -2.13 -15.63
C ALA A 46 25.08 -2.24 -16.73
N PRO A 47 23.84 -1.77 -16.48
CA PRO A 47 22.83 -1.73 -17.51
C PRO A 47 23.36 -0.96 -18.73
N PRO A 48 22.95 -1.33 -19.96
CA PRO A 48 23.28 -0.56 -21.15
C PRO A 48 22.91 0.92 -20.94
N PRO A 49 23.73 1.87 -21.43
CA PRO A 49 23.38 3.28 -21.35
C PRO A 49 22.03 3.51 -22.04
N ASP A 50 21.22 4.36 -21.43
CA ASP A 50 19.97 4.86 -22.01
C ASP A 50 20.23 5.40 -23.43
N PRO A 51 19.36 5.09 -24.42
CA PRO A 51 19.45 5.69 -25.74
C PRO A 51 19.45 7.21 -25.65
N ALA A 52 20.24 7.88 -26.48
CA ALA A 52 20.25 9.35 -26.51
C ALA A 52 18.82 9.88 -26.71
N GLY A 53 18.35 10.72 -25.78
CA GLY A 53 17.00 11.30 -25.80
C GLY A 53 15.93 10.57 -24.97
N THR A 54 16.25 9.49 -24.26
CA THR A 54 15.27 8.81 -23.37
C THR A 54 15.25 9.33 -21.93
N ALA A 55 16.19 10.21 -21.56
CA ALA A 55 16.22 10.85 -20.25
C ALA A 55 15.05 11.83 -20.10
N THR A 56 13.98 11.41 -19.42
CA THR A 56 12.90 12.33 -19.02
C THR A 56 13.39 13.18 -17.85
N ALA A 57 13.37 14.50 -18.01
CA ALA A 57 13.71 15.43 -16.93
C ALA A 57 12.78 15.17 -15.72
N GLN A 58 13.38 14.90 -14.57
CA GLN A 58 12.61 14.69 -13.35
C GLN A 58 12.01 16.04 -12.91
N PRO A 59 10.70 16.11 -12.65
CA PRO A 59 10.08 17.36 -12.22
C PRO A 59 10.71 17.83 -10.90
N THR A 60 11.10 19.10 -10.88
CA THR A 60 11.73 19.76 -9.72
C THR A 60 10.69 20.51 -8.89
N GLY A 61 10.97 20.74 -7.61
CA GLY A 61 10.22 21.60 -6.66
C GLY A 61 8.74 21.80 -6.96
N ALA A 62 8.41 22.97 -7.53
CA ALA A 62 7.04 23.38 -7.81
C ALA A 62 6.32 22.53 -8.88
N ALA A 63 7.03 22.10 -9.93
CA ALA A 63 6.44 21.27 -10.99
C ALA A 63 6.09 19.86 -10.48
N LEU A 64 6.85 19.35 -9.51
CA LEU A 64 6.53 18.10 -8.82
C LEU A 64 5.30 18.28 -7.92
N GLN A 65 5.21 19.37 -7.17
CA GLN A 65 4.07 19.67 -6.30
C GLN A 65 2.76 19.76 -7.09
N ALA A 66 2.75 20.52 -8.18
CA ALA A 66 1.58 20.63 -9.05
C ALA A 66 1.11 19.25 -9.55
N GLN A 67 2.04 18.41 -10.00
CA GLN A 67 1.72 17.05 -10.43
C GLN A 67 1.16 16.17 -9.31
N VAL A 68 1.63 16.33 -8.08
CA VAL A 68 1.08 15.61 -6.92
C VAL A 68 -0.34 16.08 -6.63
N HIS A 69 -0.59 17.40 -6.62
CA HIS A 69 -1.92 17.97 -6.41
C HIS A 69 -2.90 17.48 -7.48
N ASP A 70 -2.53 17.57 -8.75
CA ASP A 70 -3.34 17.09 -9.87
C ASP A 70 -3.66 15.59 -9.76
N ARG A 71 -2.66 14.78 -9.39
CA ARG A 71 -2.86 13.34 -9.22
C ARG A 71 -3.78 13.04 -8.04
N LEU A 72 -3.63 13.77 -6.94
CA LEU A 72 -4.46 13.60 -5.75
C LEU A 72 -5.91 13.99 -6.05
N LYS A 73 -6.11 15.16 -6.67
CA LYS A 73 -7.43 15.64 -7.09
C LYS A 73 -8.13 14.64 -8.00
N ARG A 74 -7.46 14.14 -9.05
CA ARG A 74 -8.06 13.12 -9.94
C ARG A 74 -8.49 11.87 -9.20
N ARG A 75 -7.68 11.40 -8.24
CA ARG A 75 -8.03 10.23 -7.43
C ARG A 75 -9.22 10.52 -6.52
N PHE A 76 -9.25 11.69 -5.90
CA PHE A 76 -10.38 12.12 -5.08
C PHE A 76 -11.67 12.17 -5.89
N ASP A 77 -11.65 12.84 -7.04
CA ASP A 77 -12.80 12.97 -7.93
C ASP A 77 -13.30 11.60 -8.43
N ALA A 78 -12.39 10.63 -8.63
CA ALA A 78 -12.77 9.26 -9.00
C ALA A 78 -13.46 8.47 -7.87
N ALA A 79 -13.19 8.83 -6.60
CA ALA A 79 -13.80 8.21 -5.44
C ALA A 79 -15.10 8.90 -5.01
N ALA A 80 -15.14 10.22 -5.19
CA ALA A 80 -16.28 11.07 -4.88
C ALA A 80 -17.51 10.71 -5.70
N ASP A 81 -18.65 11.20 -5.25
CA ASP A 81 -19.87 11.20 -6.06
C ASP A 81 -19.70 12.14 -7.27
N PRO A 82 -19.98 11.69 -8.50
CA PRO A 82 -19.70 12.46 -9.72
C PRO A 82 -20.63 13.67 -9.90
N SER A 83 -21.75 13.74 -9.20
CA SER A 83 -22.70 14.85 -9.29
C SER A 83 -22.41 15.95 -8.28
N THR A 84 -21.94 15.58 -7.09
CA THR A 84 -21.71 16.51 -5.99
C THR A 84 -20.23 16.82 -5.76
N HIS A 85 -19.32 16.00 -6.30
CA HIS A 85 -17.88 16.04 -6.02
C HIS A 85 -17.54 15.90 -4.54
N LEU A 86 -18.43 15.29 -3.76
CA LEU A 86 -18.24 15.03 -2.34
C LEU A 86 -17.97 13.55 -2.10
N LEU A 87 -17.14 13.27 -1.10
CA LEU A 87 -16.83 11.91 -0.66
C LEU A 87 -17.45 11.66 0.71
N SER A 88 -18.40 10.72 0.79
CA SER A 88 -18.97 10.26 2.07
C SER A 88 -18.09 9.17 2.71
N ALA A 89 -18.22 8.97 4.03
CA ALA A 89 -17.48 7.93 4.73
C ALA A 89 -17.81 6.50 4.24
N GLU A 90 -19.08 6.25 3.95
CA GLU A 90 -19.56 4.98 3.40
C GLU A 90 -18.93 4.71 2.03
N ARG A 91 -18.93 5.72 1.15
CA ARG A 91 -18.32 5.58 -0.17
C ARG A 91 -16.81 5.45 -0.08
N ALA A 92 -16.15 6.21 0.80
CA ALA A 92 -14.72 6.06 1.05
C ALA A 92 -14.37 4.62 1.49
N THR A 93 -15.20 4.00 2.32
CA THR A 93 -15.05 2.59 2.72
C THR A 93 -15.21 1.66 1.52
N ALA A 94 -16.29 1.85 0.73
CA ALA A 94 -16.59 1.00 -0.42
C ALA A 94 -15.53 1.06 -1.54
N VAL A 95 -14.91 2.23 -1.74
CA VAL A 95 -13.92 2.47 -2.82
C VAL A 95 -12.47 2.38 -2.33
N GLY A 96 -12.24 1.88 -1.11
CA GLY A 96 -10.89 1.59 -0.60
C GLY A 96 -10.07 2.81 -0.17
N TRP A 97 -10.73 3.91 0.21
CA TRP A 97 -10.11 5.12 0.74
C TRP A 97 -9.91 5.05 2.27
N GLY A 98 -9.28 3.95 2.73
CA GLY A 98 -9.13 3.64 4.16
C GLY A 98 -8.52 4.78 5.00
N TYR A 99 -7.50 5.47 4.48
CA TYR A 99 -6.89 6.62 5.17
C TYR A 99 -7.89 7.75 5.43
N VAL A 100 -8.80 8.02 4.49
CA VAL A 100 -9.86 9.01 4.70
C VAL A 100 -10.92 8.48 5.66
N VAL A 101 -11.21 7.19 5.66
CA VAL A 101 -12.13 6.57 6.63
C VAL A 101 -11.59 6.73 8.05
N ASP A 102 -10.32 6.41 8.27
CA ASP A 102 -9.66 6.49 9.58
C ASP A 102 -9.65 7.91 10.15
N HIS A 103 -9.55 8.92 9.27
CA HIS A 103 -9.46 10.33 9.62
C HIS A 103 -10.71 11.15 9.30
N PHE A 104 -11.83 10.51 8.96
CA PHE A 104 -12.99 11.22 8.40
C PHE A 104 -13.50 12.35 9.30
N LYS A 105 -13.53 12.11 10.62
CA LYS A 105 -13.96 13.10 11.62
C LYS A 105 -12.99 14.27 11.75
N GLU A 106 -11.70 14.07 11.51
CA GLU A 106 -10.71 15.15 11.49
C GLU A 106 -10.86 16.01 10.22
N ILE A 107 -11.26 15.39 9.11
CA ILE A 107 -11.46 16.07 7.82
C ILE A 107 -12.79 16.84 7.80
N ASP A 108 -13.85 16.27 8.37
CA ASP A 108 -15.18 16.87 8.53
C ASP A 108 -15.52 17.19 9.99
N PRO A 109 -14.86 18.20 10.60
CA PRO A 109 -15.10 18.55 11.99
C PRO A 109 -16.53 19.08 12.24
N SER A 110 -17.21 19.56 11.19
CA SER A 110 -18.58 20.05 11.26
C SER A 110 -19.63 18.95 11.23
N GLY A 111 -19.26 17.70 10.91
CA GLY A 111 -20.18 16.57 10.88
C GLY A 111 -21.23 16.63 9.77
N LYS A 112 -20.87 17.14 8.58
CA LYS A 112 -21.71 17.16 7.38
C LYS A 112 -21.98 15.76 6.82
N GLY A 113 -21.11 14.79 7.12
CA GLY A 113 -21.19 13.40 6.62
C GLY A 113 -20.59 13.21 5.23
N SER A 114 -20.01 14.26 4.65
CA SER A 114 -19.32 14.23 3.36
C SER A 114 -18.26 15.32 3.32
N ILE A 115 -17.13 15.03 2.67
CA ILE A 115 -15.99 15.94 2.55
C ILE A 115 -15.80 16.40 1.12
N SER A 116 -15.33 17.63 0.96
CA SER A 116 -14.84 18.15 -0.31
C SER A 116 -13.34 17.87 -0.49
N TYR A 117 -12.83 18.09 -1.70
CA TYR A 117 -11.39 18.00 -1.95
C TYR A 117 -10.60 19.05 -1.12
N ASP A 118 -11.16 20.26 -0.94
CA ASP A 118 -10.53 21.31 -0.12
C ASP A 118 -10.39 20.89 1.35
N ASP A 119 -11.42 20.24 1.91
CA ASP A 119 -11.37 19.72 3.28
C ASP A 119 -10.22 18.71 3.44
N PHE A 120 -10.07 17.83 2.45
CA PHE A 120 -9.01 16.83 2.45
C PHE A 120 -7.63 17.46 2.26
N GLU A 121 -7.47 18.41 1.34
CA GLU A 121 -6.20 19.12 1.12
C GLU A 121 -5.77 19.91 2.37
N ARG A 122 -6.72 20.59 3.02
CA ARG A 122 -6.49 21.27 4.30
C ARG A 122 -5.98 20.31 5.37
N PHE A 123 -6.60 19.14 5.48
CA PHE A 123 -6.15 18.10 6.41
C PHE A 123 -4.72 17.63 6.10
N LEU A 124 -4.38 17.36 4.84
CA LEU A 124 -3.04 16.91 4.46
C LEU A 124 -1.95 17.95 4.71
N ARG A 125 -2.26 19.24 4.48
CA ARG A 125 -1.39 20.36 4.85
C ARG A 125 -1.14 20.41 6.35
N ALA A 126 -2.19 20.26 7.16
CA ALA A 126 -2.07 20.24 8.62
C ALA A 126 -1.23 19.05 9.13
N LYS A 127 -1.30 17.90 8.46
CA LYS A 127 -0.48 16.71 8.78
C LYS A 127 0.95 16.78 8.23
N LYS A 128 1.38 17.91 7.66
CA LYS A 128 2.73 18.11 7.09
C LYS A 128 3.09 17.09 5.99
N GLY A 129 2.13 16.75 5.12
CA GLY A 129 2.41 15.84 4.00
C GLY A 129 3.56 16.37 3.11
N PRO A 130 4.41 15.50 2.54
CA PRO A 130 5.64 15.92 1.85
C PRO A 130 5.41 16.83 0.64
N ALA A 131 4.23 16.79 0.02
CA ALA A 131 3.86 17.71 -1.07
C ALA A 131 3.33 19.08 -0.59
N PHE A 132 3.02 19.20 0.70
CA PHE A 132 2.20 20.28 1.25
C PHE A 132 2.92 21.12 2.33
N ASN A 133 4.20 20.83 2.61
CA ASN A 133 4.89 21.26 3.84
C ASN A 133 6.04 22.25 3.63
N GLN A 134 6.03 23.09 2.60
CA GLN A 134 7.02 24.16 2.42
C GLN A 134 6.31 25.43 1.91
N SER A 135 6.29 26.47 2.74
CA SER A 135 5.89 27.84 2.42
C SER A 135 7.03 28.78 2.77
#